data_AF-A0A536Q901-F1
#
_entry.id   AF-A0A536Q901-F1
#
_cell.length_a   1.000
_cell.length_b   1.000
_cell.length_c   1.000
_cell.angle_alpha   90.00
_cell.angle_beta   90.00
_cell.angle_gamma   90.00
#
_symmetry.space_group_name_H-M   'P 1'
#
loop_
_entity.id
_entity.type
_entity.pdbx_description
1 polymer ?
#
loop_
_entity_poly.entity_id
_entity_poly.type
_entity_poly.pdbx_seq_one_letter_code
_entity_poly.pdbx_strand_id
1 'polypeptide(L)'
;MPQEAWSAKRERQYDHIKQNLEVRGRSEETAERIAAATVNQTRTAKGETKEPKPPSERARAKRDMSAAGRKGGEARKRRTSR
;
A
#
# COMPACT_ATOMS: atom_id res chain seq x y z
N MET A 1 0.58 18.35 -3.12
CA MET A 1 -0.25 17.49 -2.26
C MET A 1 -0.13 18.02 -0.83
N PRO A 2 -1.23 18.36 -0.12
CA PRO A 2 -1.11 18.90 1.23
C PRO A 2 -0.62 17.80 2.19
N GLN A 3 0.46 18.12 2.89
CA GLN A 3 1.30 17.22 3.70
C GLN A 3 0.70 16.93 5.10
N GLU A 4 -0.40 17.59 5.51
CA GLU A 4 -0.86 17.56 6.91
C GLU A 4 -1.72 16.33 7.30
N ALA A 5 -2.02 15.41 6.38
CA ALA A 5 -2.96 14.31 6.65
C ALA A 5 -2.28 12.99 7.07
N TRP A 6 -0.97 12.85 6.83
CA TRP A 6 -0.24 11.59 6.98
C TRP A 6 0.88 11.73 8.02
N SER A 7 1.23 10.63 8.69
CA SER A 7 2.41 10.62 9.56
C SER A 7 3.67 10.51 8.70
N ALA A 8 4.81 10.96 9.23
CA ALA A 8 6.12 10.84 8.56
C ALA A 8 6.43 9.40 8.10
N LYS A 9 5.90 8.37 8.79
CA LYS A 9 6.02 6.96 8.37
C LYS A 9 5.27 6.67 7.07
N ARG A 10 4.10 7.28 6.89
CA ARG A 10 3.22 7.07 5.73
C ARG A 10 3.65 7.90 4.53
N GLU A 11 4.22 9.08 4.76
CA GLU A 11 4.90 9.87 3.72
C GLU A 11 6.05 9.07 3.10
N ARG A 12 6.97 8.54 3.91
CA ARG A 12 8.06 7.69 3.40
C ARG A 12 7.55 6.46 2.63
N GLN A 13 6.43 5.88 3.07
CA GLN A 13 5.82 4.74 2.38
C GLN A 13 5.25 5.16 1.01
N TYR A 14 4.59 6.32 0.95
CA TYR A 14 4.07 6.90 -0.29
C TYR A 14 5.22 7.12 -1.28
N ASP A 15 6.27 7.83 -0.86
CA ASP A 15 7.42 8.14 -1.72
C ASP A 15 8.09 6.87 -2.22
N HIS A 16 8.31 5.90 -1.34
CA HIS A 16 8.92 4.63 -1.72
C HIS A 16 8.10 3.87 -2.78
N ILE A 17 6.77 3.90 -2.69
CA ILE A 17 5.90 3.23 -3.68
C ILE A 17 5.88 4.03 -4.98
N LYS A 18 5.75 5.36 -4.93
CA LYS A 18 5.78 6.24 -6.10
C LYS A 18 7.06 6.01 -6.91
N GLN A 19 8.21 6.15 -6.26
CA GLN A 19 9.53 5.97 -6.87
C GLN A 19 9.71 4.57 -7.49
N ASN A 20 9.30 3.51 -6.78
CA ASN A 20 9.38 2.16 -7.35
C ASN A 20 8.50 1.96 -8.59
N LEU A 21 7.35 2.63 -8.68
CA LEU A 21 6.46 2.51 -9.82
C LEU A 21 6.97 3.30 -11.02
N GLU A 22 7.54 4.48 -10.78
CA GLU A 22 8.22 5.28 -11.80
C GLU A 22 9.41 4.53 -12.39
N VAL A 23 10.26 3.92 -11.55
CA VAL A 23 11.38 3.07 -11.99
C VAL A 23 10.91 1.87 -12.82
N ARG A 24 9.68 1.38 -12.58
CA ARG A 24 9.06 0.30 -13.38
C ARG A 24 8.35 0.80 -14.64
N GLY A 25 8.48 2.09 -14.98
CA GLY A 25 7.94 2.69 -16.20
C GLY A 25 6.47 3.11 -16.10
N ARG A 26 5.90 3.27 -14.90
CA ARG A 26 4.57 3.87 -14.73
C ARG A 26 4.66 5.38 -14.84
N SER A 27 3.64 6.02 -15.41
CA SER A 27 3.54 7.48 -15.40
C SER A 27 3.45 8.00 -13.96
N GLU A 28 3.98 9.20 -13.73
CA GLU A 28 3.97 9.85 -12.43
C GLU A 28 2.56 9.87 -11.82
N GLU A 29 1.56 10.34 -12.58
CA GLU A 29 0.16 10.38 -12.12
C GLU A 29 -0.35 9.00 -11.68
N THR A 30 0.03 7.95 -12.41
CA THR A 30 -0.35 6.57 -12.06
C THR A 30 0.39 6.09 -10.82
N ALA A 31 1.68 6.40 -10.70
CA ALA A 31 2.49 6.07 -9.54
C ALA A 31 1.94 6.73 -8.27
N GLU A 32 1.62 8.02 -8.34
CA GLU A 32 1.01 8.79 -7.25
C GLU A 32 -0.32 8.21 -6.80
N ARG A 33 -1.21 7.91 -7.76
CA ARG A 33 -2.53 7.33 -7.49
C ARG A 33 -2.41 5.99 -6.76
N ILE A 34 -1.52 5.11 -7.23
CA ILE A 34 -1.30 3.80 -6.62
C ILE A 34 -0.66 3.95 -5.23
N ALA A 35 0.32 4.85 -5.08
CA ALA A 35 0.97 5.11 -3.80
C ALA A 35 -0.05 5.61 -2.75
N ALA A 36 -0.86 6.60 -3.12
CA ALA A 36 -1.92 7.14 -2.25
C ALA A 36 -2.93 6.05 -1.85
N ALA A 37 -3.42 5.27 -2.82
CA ALA A 37 -4.38 4.19 -2.56
C ALA A 37 -3.81 3.13 -1.61
N THR A 38 -2.53 2.77 -1.77
CA THR A 38 -1.86 1.77 -0.93
C THR A 38 -1.67 2.28 0.51
N VAL A 39 -1.27 3.54 0.67
CA VAL A 39 -1.13 4.17 1.99
C VAL A 39 -2.50 4.30 2.67
N ASN A 40 -3.53 4.75 1.95
CA ASN A 40 -4.89 4.85 2.49
C ASN A 40 -5.41 3.48 2.94
N GLN A 41 -5.21 2.42 2.16
CA GLN A 41 -5.56 1.06 2.56
C GLN A 41 -4.82 0.62 3.83
N THR A 42 -3.54 0.95 3.94
CA THR A 42 -2.74 0.64 5.13
C THR A 42 -3.27 1.37 6.36
N ARG A 43 -3.61 2.65 6.23
CA ARG A 43 -4.20 3.45 7.30
C ARG A 43 -5.54 2.88 7.75
N THR A 44 -6.42 2.49 6.82
CA THR A 44 -7.70 1.83 7.15
C THR A 44 -7.46 0.53 7.93
N ALA A 45 -6.55 -0.33 7.46
CA ALA A 45 -6.22 -1.58 8.14
C ALA A 45 -5.68 -1.36 9.57
N LYS A 46 -4.88 -0.31 9.78
CA LYS A 46 -4.28 0.05 11.07
C LYS A 46 -5.18 0.89 11.97
N GLY A 47 -6.23 1.51 11.41
CA GLY A 47 -7.08 2.46 12.14
C GLY A 47 -6.43 3.83 12.33
N GLU A 48 -5.56 4.24 11.41
CA GLU A 48 -4.87 5.54 11.40
C GLU A 48 -5.61 6.59 10.56
N THR A 49 -6.84 6.28 10.14
CA THR A 49 -7.72 7.22 9.42
C THR A 49 -8.30 8.24 10.40
N LYS A 50 -8.54 9.46 9.93
CA LYS A 50 -9.14 10.53 10.75
C LYS A 50 -10.48 10.10 11.34
N GLU A 51 -11.29 9.43 10.51
CA GLU A 51 -12.56 8.82 10.92
C GLU A 51 -12.40 7.31 11.06
N PRO A 52 -12.99 6.70 12.10
CA PRO A 52 -12.97 5.26 12.27
C PRO A 52 -13.76 4.59 11.16
N LYS A 53 -13.13 3.63 10.47
CA LYS A 53 -13.77 2.78 9.47
C LYS A 53 -14.45 1.56 10.12
N PRO A 54 -15.56 1.07 9.56
CA PRO A 54 -16.28 -0.08 10.11
C PRO A 54 -15.38 -1.33 10.17
N PRO A 55 -15.61 -2.24 11.14
CA PRO A 55 -14.77 -3.43 11.31
C PRO A 55 -14.64 -4.29 10.05
N SER A 56 -15.71 -4.39 9.26
CA SER A 56 -15.74 -5.12 7.99
C SER A 56 -14.76 -4.55 6.95
N GLU A 57 -14.71 -3.23 6.79
CA GLU A 57 -13.81 -2.55 5.86
C GLU A 57 -12.35 -2.67 6.32
N ARG A 58 -12.10 -2.56 7.63
CA ARG A 58 -10.76 -2.77 8.21
C ARG A 58 -10.29 -4.22 8.01
N ALA A 59 -11.16 -5.20 8.21
CA ALA A 59 -10.86 -6.61 7.99
C ALA A 59 -10.56 -6.90 6.51
N ARG A 60 -11.32 -6.29 5.59
CA ARG A 60 -11.05 -6.37 4.15
C ARG A 60 -9.69 -5.77 3.81
N ALA A 61 -9.37 -4.56 4.28
CA ALA A 61 -8.09 -3.92 4.04
C ALA A 61 -6.90 -4.76 4.56
N LYS A 62 -7.04 -5.40 5.73
CA LYS A 62 -6.05 -6.34 6.27
C LYS A 62 -5.88 -7.57 5.38
N ARG A 63 -6.97 -8.13 4.88
CA ARG A 63 -6.96 -9.30 3.98
C ARG A 63 -6.26 -8.97 2.66
N ASP A 64 -6.59 -7.83 2.06
CA ASP A 64 -6.02 -7.39 0.80
C ASP A 64 -4.50 -7.16 0.91
N MET A 65 -4.04 -6.51 1.99
CA MET A 65 -2.61 -6.35 2.24
C MET A 65 -1.90 -7.69 2.47
N SER A 66 -2.53 -8.63 3.18
CA SER A 66 -1.99 -9.99 3.35
C SER A 66 -1.87 -10.74 2.02
N ALA A 67 -2.86 -10.59 1.13
CA ALA A 67 -2.83 -11.19 -0.20
C ALA A 67 -1.67 -10.63 -1.06
N ALA A 68 -1.42 -9.32 -1.00
CA ALA A 68 -0.29 -8.70 -1.68
C ALA A 68 1.07 -9.26 -1.22
N GLY A 69 1.25 -9.48 0.08
CA GLY A 69 2.47 -10.11 0.63
C GLY A 69 2.60 -11.60 0.26
N ARG A 70 1.49 -12.35 0.27
CA ARG A 70 1.47 -13.79 -0.06
C ARG A 70 1.84 -14.06 -1.52
N LYS A 71 1.41 -13.21 -2.45
CA LYS A 71 1.74 -13.36 -3.89
C LYS A 71 3.25 -13.38 -4.15
N GLY A 72 4.03 -12.61 -3.37
CA GLY A 72 5.50 -12.65 -3.45
C GLY A 72 6.11 -13.93 -2.89
N GLY A 73 5.52 -14.48 -1.81
CA GLY A 73 5.94 -15.74 -1.20
C GLY A 73 5.71 -16.96 -2.10
N GLU A 74 4.53 -17.04 -2.73
CA GLU A 74 4.22 -18.12 -3.69
C GLU A 74 5.11 -18.07 -4.93
N ALA A 75 5.40 -16.87 -5.46
CA ALA A 75 6.31 -16.69 -6.57
C ALA A 75 7.75 -17.14 -6.23
N ARG A 76 8.20 -16.90 -4.99
CA ARG A 76 9.52 -17.34 -4.50
C ARG A 76 9.59 -18.86 -4.28
N LYS A 77 8.51 -19.48 -3.77
CA LYS A 77 8.43 -20.94 -3.59
C LYS A 77 8.52 -21.68 -4.93
N ARG A 78 7.83 -21.19 -5.96
CA ARG A 78 7.88 -21.76 -7.32
C ARG A 78 9.25 -21.65 -8.01
N ARG A 79 10.07 -20.67 -7.62
CA ARG A 79 11.44 -20.48 -8.14
C ARG A 79 12.50 -21.34 -7.47
N THR A 80 12.23 -21.80 -6.25
CA THR A 80 13.15 -22.63 -5.45
C THR A 80 12.85 -24.12 -5.58
N SER A 81 11.66 -24.48 -6.05
CA SER A 81 11.24 -25.86 -6.34
C SER A 81 11.51 -26.31 -7.77
N ARG A 82 12.40 -25.63 -8.50
CA ARG A 82 12.75 -25.90 -9.90
C ARG A 82 14.27 -25.90 -10.02
#